data_AF-A0A5K1ARC6-F1
#
_entry.id   AF-A0A5K1ARC6-F1
#
_cell.length_a   1.000
_cell.length_b   1.000
_cell.length_c   1.000
_cell.angle_alpha   90.00
_cell.angle_beta   90.00
_cell.angle_gamma   90.00
#
_symmetry.space_group_name_H-M   'P 1'
#
loop_
_entity.id
_entity.type
_entity.pdbx_description
1 polymer ?
#
loop_
_entity_poly.entity_id
_entity_poly.type
_entity_poly.pdbx_seq_one_letter_code
_entity_poly.pdbx_strand_id
1 'polypeptide(L)'
;YKKMTACITPFPDVSSADEVAGGALKKFPDRLNAVPPRIASGSVSGVTPNLFNEDVKLWRKHVNAYKRINKFIGTERYRNIMDMNAGFGSFAAALESPKSWVMNVVPTIAEKNTLGVIYERGLIGIYHD
;
A
#
# COMPACT_ATOMS: atom_id res chain seq x y z
N TYR A 1 13.86 -23.31 -25.79
CA TYR A 1 14.47 -22.81 -24.55
C TYR A 1 14.52 -21.28 -24.61
N LYS A 2 13.94 -20.56 -23.65
CA LYS A 2 13.91 -19.07 -23.65
C LYS A 2 15.08 -18.58 -22.80
N LYS A 3 16.01 -17.86 -23.41
CA LYS A 3 17.20 -17.34 -22.72
C LYS A 3 16.74 -16.31 -21.69
N MET A 4 16.98 -16.58 -20.40
CA MET A 4 16.64 -15.62 -19.35
C MET A 4 17.54 -14.40 -19.46
N THR A 5 16.94 -13.21 -19.40
CA THR A 5 17.64 -11.93 -19.32
C THR A 5 17.69 -11.47 -17.87
N ALA A 6 18.70 -10.67 -17.52
CA ALA A 6 18.74 -10.03 -16.21
C ALA A 6 17.48 -9.15 -16.04
N CYS A 7 16.71 -9.40 -14.99
CA CYS A 7 15.59 -8.54 -14.59
C CYS A 7 16.11 -7.52 -13.57
N ILE A 8 16.81 -6.50 -14.07
CA ILE A 8 17.25 -5.36 -13.26
C ILE A 8 16.20 -4.28 -13.43
N THR A 9 15.54 -3.88 -12.34
CA THR A 9 14.67 -2.70 -12.34
C THR A 9 15.55 -1.50 -12.01
N PRO A 10 15.97 -0.69 -13.00
CA PRO A 10 16.78 0.48 -12.72
C PRO A 10 15.98 1.48 -11.87
N PHE A 11 16.69 2.21 -11.01
CA PHE A 11 16.08 3.34 -10.33
C PHE A 11 15.69 4.41 -11.35
N PRO A 12 14.61 5.19 -11.09
CA PRO A 12 14.28 6.35 -11.91
C PRO A 12 15.44 7.33 -11.98
N ASP A 13 15.62 7.96 -13.14
CA ASP A 13 16.64 9.00 -13.32
C ASP A 13 16.36 10.19 -12.39
N VAL A 14 17.42 10.77 -11.86
CA VAL A 14 17.38 11.98 -11.02
C VAL A 14 18.19 13.09 -11.66
N SER A 15 17.68 14.32 -11.52
CA SER A 15 18.28 15.52 -12.12
C SER A 15 19.42 16.11 -11.28
N SER A 16 19.47 15.78 -9.99
CA SER A 16 20.47 16.29 -9.04
C SER A 16 20.81 15.25 -7.96
N ALA A 17 21.96 15.42 -7.31
CA ALA A 17 22.42 14.52 -6.24
C ALA A 17 21.53 14.55 -4.98
N ASP A 18 20.76 15.63 -4.78
CA ASP A 18 19.87 15.82 -3.65
C ASP A 18 18.47 15.20 -3.89
N GLU A 19 18.18 14.75 -5.11
CA GLU A 19 16.89 14.16 -5.48
C GLU A 19 16.86 12.66 -5.19
N VAL A 20 15.78 12.20 -4.55
CA VAL A 20 15.58 10.77 -4.25
C VAL A 20 14.91 10.10 -5.45
N ALA A 21 15.59 9.13 -6.05
CA ALA A 21 15.06 8.36 -7.17
C ALA A 21 13.74 7.66 -6.78
N GLY A 22 12.66 7.93 -7.52
CA GLY A 22 11.32 7.45 -7.19
C GLY A 22 10.55 8.29 -6.17
N GLY A 23 11.14 9.38 -5.70
CA GLY A 23 10.52 10.38 -4.82
C GLY A 23 10.73 10.12 -3.33
N ALA A 24 10.85 11.20 -2.57
CA ALA A 24 11.08 11.14 -1.13
C ALA A 24 9.84 10.62 -0.37
N LEU A 25 10.04 9.61 0.47
CA LEU A 25 9.00 9.06 1.33
C LEU A 25 9.01 9.77 2.70
N LYS A 26 7.81 10.03 3.25
CA LYS A 26 7.70 10.45 4.64
C LYS A 26 8.16 9.33 5.58
N LYS A 27 8.57 9.70 6.80
CA LYS A 27 8.90 8.71 7.83
C LYS A 27 7.64 7.94 8.25
N PHE A 28 7.82 6.71 8.70
CA PHE A 28 6.74 5.98 9.37
C PHE A 28 6.46 6.62 10.75
N PRO A 29 5.20 6.75 11.20
CA PRO A 29 3.95 6.26 10.58
C PRO A 29 3.30 7.20 9.56
N ASP A 30 3.81 8.42 9.36
CA ASP A 30 3.14 9.44 8.51
C ASP A 30 2.92 8.99 7.07
N ARG A 31 3.87 8.23 6.49
CA ARG A 31 3.72 7.68 5.13
C ARG A 31 2.56 6.71 4.95
N LEU A 32 1.95 6.19 6.02
CA LEU A 32 0.75 5.35 5.91
C LEU A 32 -0.42 6.09 5.28
N ASN A 33 -0.52 7.41 5.50
CA ASN A 33 -1.63 8.23 5.00
C ASN A 33 -1.18 9.32 4.02
N ALA A 34 0.13 9.46 3.78
CA ALA A 34 0.65 10.37 2.77
C ALA A 34 0.39 9.83 1.37
N VAL A 35 0.12 10.72 0.42
CA VAL A 35 0.04 10.35 -1.00
C VAL A 35 1.42 9.83 -1.44
N PRO A 36 1.53 8.58 -1.90
CA PRO A 36 2.78 8.01 -2.38
C PRO A 36 3.32 8.76 -3.60
N PRO A 37 4.65 8.92 -3.73
CA PRO A 37 5.27 9.57 -4.88
C PRO A 37 4.78 9.03 -6.23
N ARG A 38 4.56 7.71 -6.38
CA ARG A 38 4.08 7.15 -7.66
C ARG A 38 2.67 7.57 -8.05
N ILE A 39 1.85 7.93 -7.07
CA ILE A 39 0.50 8.46 -7.33
C ILE A 39 0.62 9.95 -7.67
N ALA A 40 1.49 10.68 -6.97
CA ALA A 40 1.75 12.09 -7.25
C ALA A 40 2.36 12.32 -8.64
N SER A 41 3.25 11.43 -9.10
CA SER A 41 3.86 11.46 -10.43
C SER A 41 2.95 10.97 -11.56
N GLY A 42 1.78 10.40 -11.23
CA GLY A 42 0.88 9.79 -12.21
C GLY A 42 1.38 8.45 -12.79
N SER A 43 2.36 7.80 -12.18
CA SER A 43 2.92 6.52 -12.64
C SER A 43 1.95 5.34 -12.49
N VAL A 44 0.85 5.50 -11.73
CA VAL A 44 -0.22 4.51 -11.62
C VAL A 44 -1.40 4.94 -12.49
N SER A 45 -1.62 4.21 -13.58
CA SER A 45 -2.71 4.51 -14.53
C SER A 45 -4.07 4.54 -13.84
N GLY A 46 -4.85 5.60 -14.10
CA GLY A 46 -6.21 5.76 -13.58
C GLY A 46 -6.31 5.93 -12.06
N VAL A 47 -5.23 6.35 -11.40
CA VAL A 47 -5.23 6.67 -9.95
C VAL A 47 -4.77 8.10 -9.74
N THR A 48 -5.60 8.88 -9.04
CA THR A 48 -5.31 10.27 -8.70
C THR A 48 -5.08 10.40 -7.19
N PRO A 49 -4.37 11.45 -6.73
CA PRO A 49 -4.26 11.75 -5.30
C PRO A 49 -5.62 11.87 -4.59
N ASN A 50 -6.64 12.38 -5.28
CA ASN A 50 -7.99 12.51 -4.73
C ASN A 50 -8.64 11.14 -4.49
N LEU A 51 -8.57 10.23 -5.47
CA LEU A 51 -9.07 8.86 -5.32
C LEU A 51 -8.39 8.13 -4.16
N PHE A 52 -7.07 8.29 -4.03
CA PHE A 52 -6.31 7.72 -2.90
C PHE A 52 -6.81 8.28 -1.56
N ASN A 53 -6.99 9.59 -1.45
CA ASN A 53 -7.45 10.22 -0.20
C ASN A 53 -8.89 9.83 0.16
N GLU A 54 -9.76 9.65 -0.82
CA GLU A 54 -11.12 9.15 -0.62
C GLU A 54 -11.12 7.71 -0.10
N ASP A 55 -10.31 6.84 -0.69
CA ASP A 55 -10.14 5.45 -0.25
C ASP A 55 -9.62 5.38 1.19
N VAL A 56 -8.60 6.18 1.55
CA VAL A 56 -8.10 6.29 2.93
C VAL A 56 -9.20 6.71 3.91
N LYS A 57 -10.03 7.71 3.55
CA LYS A 57 -11.15 8.17 4.38
C LYS A 57 -12.22 7.07 4.52
N LEU A 58 -12.53 6.36 3.45
CA LEU A 58 -13.54 5.31 3.41
C LEU A 58 -13.13 4.13 4.29
N TRP A 59 -11.90 3.64 4.16
CA TRP A 59 -11.39 2.53 4.97
C TRP A 59 -11.30 2.86 6.46
N ARG A 60 -10.99 4.10 6.82
CA ARG A 60 -11.07 4.55 8.22
C ARG A 60 -12.47 4.40 8.79
N LYS A 61 -13.51 4.73 8.02
CA LYS A 61 -14.92 4.54 8.42
C LYS A 61 -15.26 3.06 8.55
N HIS A 62 -14.85 2.22 7.58
CA HIS A 62 -15.12 0.78 7.61
C HIS A 62 -14.44 0.09 8.79
N VAL A 63 -13.15 0.32 9.02
CA VAL A 63 -12.44 -0.25 10.18
C VAL A 63 -13.07 0.15 11.50
N ASN A 64 -13.53 1.40 11.64
CA ASN A 64 -14.26 1.85 12.82
C ASN A 64 -15.63 1.16 12.98
N ALA A 65 -16.31 0.80 11.90
CA ALA A 65 -17.51 -0.02 11.96
C ALA A 65 -17.19 -1.47 12.37
N TYR A 66 -16.15 -2.07 11.79
CA TYR A 66 -15.72 -3.43 12.13
C TYR A 66 -15.30 -3.57 13.57
N LYS A 67 -14.55 -2.62 14.14
CA LYS A 67 -14.16 -2.61 15.56
C LYS A 67 -15.36 -2.54 16.51
N ARG A 68 -16.48 -1.94 16.09
CA ARG A 68 -17.72 -1.90 16.90
C ARG A 68 -18.42 -3.26 16.95
N ILE A 69 -18.42 -3.98 15.83
CA ILE A 69 -19.05 -5.31 15.71
C ILE A 69 -18.15 -6.38 16.33
N ASN A 70 -16.86 -6.34 15.99
CA ASN A 70 -15.85 -7.28 16.45
C ASN A 70 -14.84 -6.55 17.34
N LYS A 71 -15.13 -6.55 18.64
CA LYS A 71 -14.30 -5.90 19.68
C LYS A 71 -12.90 -6.51 19.83
N PHE A 72 -12.65 -7.68 19.23
CA PHE A 72 -11.33 -8.32 19.26
C PHE A 72 -10.35 -7.75 18.23
N ILE A 73 -10.82 -6.98 17.24
CA ILE A 73 -9.96 -6.29 16.27
C ILE A 73 -9.12 -5.22 16.99
N GLY A 74 -7.79 -5.34 16.91
CA GLY A 74 -6.83 -4.49 17.65
C GLY A 74 -6.45 -5.02 19.04
N THR A 75 -6.97 -6.19 19.43
CA THR A 75 -6.50 -6.96 20.59
C THR A 75 -5.53 -8.05 20.14
N GLU A 76 -4.99 -8.83 21.07
CA GLU A 76 -4.04 -9.93 20.76
C GLU A 76 -4.71 -11.16 20.15
N ARG A 77 -6.06 -11.19 20.08
CA ARG A 77 -6.80 -12.32 19.53
C ARG A 77 -6.55 -12.51 18.03
N TYR A 78 -6.45 -11.42 17.27
CA TYR A 78 -6.14 -11.46 15.84
C TYR A 78 -4.79 -10.79 15.61
N ARG A 79 -3.76 -11.61 15.38
CA ARG A 79 -2.40 -11.10 15.14
C ARG A 79 -2.01 -11.08 13.66
N ASN A 80 -2.62 -11.94 12.86
CA ASN A 80 -2.34 -12.05 11.43
C ASN A 80 -3.66 -11.91 10.69
N ILE A 81 -3.73 -10.95 9.78
CA ILE A 81 -4.91 -10.69 8.95
C ILE A 81 -4.46 -10.72 7.50
N MET A 82 -5.27 -11.30 6.63
CA MET A 82 -5.00 -11.37 5.20
C MET A 82 -6.05 -10.56 4.46
N ASP A 83 -5.61 -9.53 3.74
CA ASP A 83 -6.46 -8.72 2.87
C ASP A 83 -6.26 -9.18 1.43
N MET A 84 -7.20 -10.00 0.94
CA MET A 84 -7.11 -10.65 -0.37
C MET A 84 -7.35 -9.70 -1.56
N ASN A 85 -7.76 -8.46 -1.31
CA ASN A 85 -7.99 -7.46 -2.34
C ASN A 85 -7.58 -6.08 -1.83
N ALA A 86 -6.29 -5.92 -1.57
CA ALA A 86 -5.78 -4.81 -0.78
C ALA A 86 -5.98 -3.42 -1.41
N GLY A 87 -6.22 -3.33 -2.72
CA GLY A 87 -6.32 -2.05 -3.43
C GLY A 87 -5.06 -1.22 -3.15
N PHE A 88 -5.20 -0.07 -2.49
CA PHE A 88 -4.06 0.76 -2.09
C PHE A 88 -3.40 0.38 -0.75
N GLY A 89 -3.87 -0.65 -0.05
CA GLY A 89 -3.44 -1.03 1.31
C GLY A 89 -4.09 -0.20 2.42
N SER A 90 -5.21 0.45 2.13
CA SER A 90 -5.84 1.39 3.07
C SER A 90 -6.55 0.71 4.23
N PHE A 91 -7.01 -0.52 4.06
CA PHE A 91 -7.48 -1.34 5.19
C PHE A 91 -6.36 -1.55 6.22
N ALA A 92 -5.19 -2.00 5.78
CA ALA A 92 -4.04 -2.21 6.65
C ALA A 92 -3.57 -0.90 7.33
N ALA A 93 -3.50 0.19 6.57
CA ALA A 93 -3.14 1.50 7.11
C ALA A 93 -4.16 2.06 8.12
N ALA A 94 -5.46 1.79 7.91
CA ALA A 94 -6.51 2.20 8.85
C ALA A 94 -6.56 1.31 10.09
N LEU A 95 -6.14 0.04 9.97
CA LEU A 95 -6.11 -0.89 11.08
C LEU A 95 -4.92 -0.68 12.01
N GLU A 96 -3.76 -0.29 11.46
CA GLU A 96 -2.45 -0.06 12.09
C GLU A 96 -2.41 -0.36 13.59
N SER A 97 -1.68 -1.42 13.95
CA SER A 97 -1.62 -1.89 15.32
C SER A 97 -0.25 -2.50 15.61
N PRO A 98 0.32 -2.27 16.81
CA PRO A 98 1.52 -2.98 17.25
C PRO A 98 1.24 -4.47 17.56
N LYS A 99 -0.04 -4.88 17.67
CA LYS A 99 -0.44 -6.24 18.07
C LYS A 99 -0.80 -7.15 16.90
N SER A 100 -1.05 -6.56 15.72
CA SER A 100 -1.52 -7.29 14.55
C SER A 100 -0.93 -6.72 13.27
N TRP A 101 -0.68 -7.59 12.30
CA TRP A 101 -0.22 -7.18 10.98
C TRP A 101 -1.17 -7.71 9.90
N VAL A 102 -1.12 -7.05 8.74
CA VAL A 102 -1.95 -7.37 7.58
C VAL A 102 -1.04 -7.78 6.42
N MET A 103 -1.22 -8.99 5.88
CA MET A 103 -0.69 -9.36 4.57
C MET A 103 -1.60 -8.75 3.50
N ASN A 104 -1.09 -7.80 2.73
CA ASN A 104 -1.84 -7.21 1.63
C ASN A 104 -1.62 -8.02 0.36
N VAL A 105 -2.69 -8.54 -0.23
CA VAL A 105 -2.62 -9.30 -1.47
C VAL A 105 -3.26 -8.47 -2.58
N VAL A 106 -2.52 -8.31 -3.68
CA VAL A 106 -3.00 -7.67 -4.91
C VAL A 106 -3.28 -8.79 -5.92
N PRO A 107 -4.53 -8.99 -6.35
CA PRO A 107 -4.86 -10.01 -7.34
C PRO A 107 -4.06 -9.82 -8.62
N THR A 108 -3.55 -10.91 -9.21
CA THR A 108 -2.82 -10.85 -10.49
C THR A 108 -3.70 -10.37 -11.65
N ILE A 109 -5.01 -10.64 -11.55
CA ILE A 109 -6.04 -10.20 -12.49
C ILE A 109 -6.42 -8.71 -12.33
N ALA A 110 -5.92 -8.02 -11.32
CA ALA A 110 -6.26 -6.62 -11.08
C ALA A 110 -5.72 -5.73 -12.21
N GLU A 111 -6.59 -4.88 -12.77
CA GLU A 111 -6.21 -3.96 -13.85
C GLU A 111 -5.13 -2.95 -13.42
N LYS A 112 -5.09 -2.62 -12.12
CA LYS A 112 -4.20 -1.61 -11.57
C LYS A 112 -3.11 -2.27 -10.73
N ASN A 113 -1.87 -2.01 -11.10
CA ASN A 113 -0.73 -2.41 -10.31
C ASN A 113 -0.55 -1.47 -9.10
N THR A 114 -1.07 -1.90 -7.94
CA THR A 114 -1.04 -1.12 -6.69
C THR A 114 -0.02 -1.63 -5.66
N LEU A 115 0.71 -2.70 -5.94
CA LEU A 115 1.66 -3.25 -4.95
C LEU A 115 2.78 -2.25 -4.60
N GLY A 116 3.25 -1.48 -5.59
CA GLY A 116 4.21 -0.39 -5.33
C GLY A 116 3.66 0.68 -4.38
N VAL A 117 2.35 0.97 -4.44
CA VAL A 117 1.69 1.91 -3.51
C VAL A 117 1.75 1.37 -2.08
N ILE A 118 1.51 0.07 -1.90
CA ILE A 118 1.55 -0.60 -0.59
C ILE A 118 2.97 -0.49 0.01
N TYR A 119 4.01 -0.72 -0.79
CA TYR A 119 5.39 -0.62 -0.34
C TYR A 119 5.82 0.81 0.01
N GLU A 120 5.45 1.80 -0.80
CA GLU A 120 5.76 3.21 -0.53
C GLU A 120 5.11 3.71 0.78
N ARG A 121 3.99 3.09 1.20
CA ARG A 121 3.35 3.35 2.50
C ARG A 121 4.02 2.63 3.67
N GLY A 122 4.98 1.74 3.41
CA GLY A 122 5.68 0.93 4.41
C GLY A 122 4.91 -0.29 4.89
N LEU A 123 3.97 -0.79 4.07
CA LEU A 123 3.20 -1.99 4.34
C LEU A 123 3.79 -3.19 3.58
N ILE A 124 3.50 -4.41 4.05
CA ILE A 124 3.91 -5.64 3.37
C ILE A 124 2.80 -6.17 2.46
N GLY A 125 3.18 -6.79 1.36
CA GLY A 125 2.22 -7.38 0.44
C GLY A 125 2.85 -8.18 -0.69
N ILE A 126 1.99 -8.91 -1.41
CA ILE A 126 2.36 -9.80 -2.52
C ILE A 126 1.33 -9.72 -3.64
N TYR A 127 1.70 -10.19 -4.83
CA TYR A 127 0.72 -10.63 -5.82
C TYR A 127 0.34 -12.08 -5.55
N HIS A 128 -0.94 -12.41 -5.72
CA HIS A 128 -1.44 -13.78 -5.69
C HIS A 128 -2.68 -13.90 -6.59
N ASP A 129 -2.87 -15.04 -7.25
CA ASP A 129 -4.12 -15.46 -7.89
C ASP A 129 -4.97 -16.31 -6.93
#